data_AF-A0A537RNZ0-F1
#
_entry.id   AF-A0A537RNZ0-F1
#
_cell.length_a   1.000
_cell.length_b   1.000
_cell.length_c   1.000
_cell.angle_alpha   90.00
_cell.angle_beta   90.00
_cell.angle_gamma   90.00
#
_symmetry.space_group_name_H-M   'P 1'
#
loop_
_entity.id
_entity.type
_entity.pdbx_description
1 polymer ?
#
loop_
_entity_poly.entity_id
_entity_poly.type
_entity_poly.pdbx_seq_one_letter_code
_entity_poly.pdbx_strand_id
1 'polypeptide(L)' 'MTRDEERELREQLARLQQEHRDLDVAISALQHSPGSDLLQVQRLKKRKLVLRDRISYIEDQLTPDIIA' A
#
# COMPACT_ATOMS: atom_id res chain seq x y z
N MET A 1 -16.37 16.25 4.49
CA MET A 1 -15.08 16.35 3.79
C MET A 1 -15.11 17.59 2.92
N THR A 2 -14.17 18.51 3.11
CA THR A 2 -13.99 19.67 2.24
C THR A 2 -13.29 19.25 0.93
N ARG A 3 -13.37 20.09 -0.11
CA ARG A 3 -12.68 19.79 -1.39
C ARG A 3 -11.17 19.68 -1.23
N ASP A 4 -10.60 20.42 -0.29
CA ASP A 4 -9.16 20.41 0.00
C ASP A 4 -8.76 19.13 0.75
N GLU A 5 -9.54 18.71 1.75
CA GLU A 5 -9.36 17.43 2.46
C GLU A 5 -9.44 16.23 1.49
N GLU A 6 -10.40 16.25 0.56
CA GLU A 6 -10.56 15.21 -0.48
C GLU A 6 -9.33 15.14 -1.41
N ARG A 7 -8.79 16.31 -1.78
CA ARG A 7 -7.59 16.42 -2.61
C ARG A 7 -6.37 15.86 -1.88
N GLU A 8 -6.18 16.22 -0.61
CA GLU A 8 -5.08 15.71 0.22
C GLU A 8 -5.16 14.18 0.40
N LEU A 9 -6.35 13.64 0.63
CA LEU A 9 -6.57 12.19 0.74
C LEU A 9 -6.26 11.47 -0.57
N ARG A 10 -6.67 12.02 -1.72
CA ARG A 10 -6.31 11.45 -3.04
C ARG A 10 -4.81 11.47 -3.30
N GLU A 11 -4.13 12.56 -2.95
CA GLU A 11 -2.68 12.64 -3.07
C GLU A 11 -1.97 11.63 -2.16
N GLN A 12 -2.47 11.46 -0.92
CA GLN A 12 -1.95 10.46 0.00
C GLN A 12 -2.19 9.04 -0.51
N LEU A 13 -3.39 8.76 -1.03
CA LEU A 13 -3.74 7.48 -1.64
C LEU A 13 -2.77 7.13 -2.79
N ALA A 14 -2.53 8.07 -3.70
CA ALA A 14 -1.61 7.86 -4.83
C ALA A 14 -0.19 7.52 -4.35
N ARG A 15 0.30 8.22 -3.32
CA ARG A 15 1.62 7.94 -2.72
C ARG A 15 1.69 6.55 -2.11
N LEU A 16 0.68 6.16 -1.33
CA LEU A 16 0.64 4.84 -0.69
C LEU A 16 0.52 3.71 -1.71
N GLN A 17 -0.31 3.89 -2.75
CA GLN A 17 -0.43 2.92 -3.84
C GLN A 17 0.89 2.74 -4.59
N GLN A 18 1.64 3.82 -4.82
CA GLN A 18 2.98 3.74 -5.42
C GLN A 18 3.94 2.96 -4.52
N GLU A 19 4.05 3.32 -3.24
CA GLU A 19 4.92 2.61 -2.29
C GLU A 19 4.56 1.11 -2.19
N HIS A 20 3.27 0.79 -2.19
CA HIS A 20 2.79 -0.59 -2.18
C HIS A 20 3.23 -1.38 -3.42
N ARG A 21 3.17 -0.78 -4.61
CA ARG A 21 3.66 -1.40 -5.86
C ARG A 21 5.18 -1.59 -5.83
N ASP A 22 5.92 -0.60 -5.34
CA ASP A 22 7.38 -0.67 -5.24
C ASP A 22 7.81 -1.80 -4.29
N LEU A 23 7.11 -1.98 -3.17
CA LEU A 23 7.33 -3.11 -2.26
C LEU A 23 7.06 -4.45 -2.97
N ASP A 24 6.08 -4.52 -3.86
CA ASP A 24 5.76 -5.75 -4.58
C ASP A 24 6.89 -6.14 -5.55
N VAL A 25 7.41 -5.15 -6.28
CA VAL A 25 8.58 -5.34 -7.16
C VAL A 25 9.79 -5.78 -6.34
N ALA A 26 10.04 -5.14 -5.20
CA ALA A 26 11.16 -5.49 -4.31
C ALA A 26 11.04 -6.91 -3.74
N ILE A 27 9.84 -7.31 -3.30
CA ILE A 27 9.56 -8.66 -2.82
C ILE A 27 9.80 -9.68 -3.93
N SER A 28 9.27 -9.43 -5.14
CA SER A 28 9.47 -10.31 -6.28
C SER A 28 10.95 -10.46 -6.60
N ALA A 29 11.70 -9.36 -6.70
CA ALA A 29 13.14 -9.39 -6.97
C ALA A 29 13.91 -10.20 -5.91
N LEU A 30 13.60 -10.01 -4.63
CA LEU A 30 14.23 -10.76 -3.54
C LEU A 30 13.90 -12.25 -3.56
N GLN A 31 12.67 -12.63 -3.89
CA GLN A 31 12.26 -14.03 -3.95
C GLN A 31 12.95 -14.80 -5.07
N HIS A 32 13.31 -14.14 -6.17
CA HIS A 32 14.04 -14.75 -7.30
C HIS A 32 15.57 -14.70 -7.13
N SER A 33 16.07 -14.05 -6.06
CA SER A 33 17.51 -13.95 -5.80
C SER A 33 18.04 -15.23 -5.10
N PRO A 34 19.17 -15.80 -5.54
CA PRO A 34 19.83 -16.90 -4.83
C PRO A 34 20.21 -16.48 -3.40
N GLY A 35 19.88 -17.30 -2.40
CA GLY A 35 20.16 -16.98 -1.00
C GLY A 35 19.18 -15.97 -0.38
N SER A 36 17.95 -15.89 -0.88
CA SER A 36 16.95 -14.94 -0.38
C SER A 36 16.79 -14.99 1.14
N ASP A 37 16.90 -13.82 1.78
CA ASP A 37 16.64 -13.66 3.21
C ASP A 37 15.12 -13.72 3.44
N LEU A 38 14.65 -14.88 3.88
CA LEU A 38 13.24 -15.11 4.20
C LEU A 38 12.72 -14.12 5.24
N LEU A 39 13.54 -13.69 6.22
CA LEU A 39 13.15 -12.68 7.20
C LEU A 39 12.98 -11.31 6.53
N GLN A 40 13.84 -10.95 5.59
CA GLN A 40 13.69 -9.71 4.82
C GLN A 40 12.40 -9.72 4.00
N VAL A 41 12.11 -10.81 3.30
CA VAL A 41 10.85 -10.99 2.55
C VAL A 41 9.65 -10.88 3.48
N GLN A 42 9.68 -11.51 4.66
CA GLN A 42 8.61 -11.41 5.66
C GLN A 42 8.41 -9.96 6.17
N ARG A 43 9.50 -9.23 6.44
CA ARG A 43 9.44 -7.82 6.85
C ARG A 43 8.79 -6.94 5.77
N LEU A 44 9.15 -7.15 4.50
CA LEU A 44 8.57 -6.41 3.38
C LEU A 44 7.09 -6.75 3.17
N LYS A 45 6.71 -8.02 3.26
CA LYS A 45 5.30 -8.45 3.20
C LYS A 45 4.47 -7.83 4.32
N LYS A 46 5.01 -7.76 5.55
CA LYS A 46 4.34 -7.08 6.67
C LYS A 46 4.14 -5.59 6.40
N ARG A 47 5.16 -4.90 5.86
CA ARG A 47 5.01 -3.48 5.45
C ARG A 47 3.95 -3.31 4.36
N LYS A 48 3.96 -4.19 3.35
CA LYS A 48 2.97 -4.19 2.27
C LYS A 48 1.54 -4.37 2.79
N LEU A 49 1.35 -5.25 3.77
CA LEU A 49 0.04 -5.45 4.44
C LEU A 49 -0.46 -4.17 5.10
N VAL A 50 0.41 -3.49 5.88
CA VAL A 50 0.06 -2.22 6.54
C VAL A 50 -0.30 -1.13 5.53
N LEU A 51 0.43 -1.04 4.41
CA LEU A 51 0.10 -0.09 3.35
C LEU A 51 -1.25 -0.40 2.71
N ARG A 52 -1.54 -1.67 2.43
CA ARG A 52 -2.84 -2.09 1.88
C ARG A 52 -3.98 -1.70 2.81
N ASP A 53 -3.85 -1.98 4.10
CA ASP A 53 -4.90 -1.67 5.07
C ASP A 53 -5.12 -0.14 5.18
N ARG A 54 -4.04 0.66 5.05
CA ARG A 54 -4.13 2.13 5.02
C ARG A 54 -4.72 2.67 3.71
N ILE A 55 -4.41 2.04 2.58
CA ILE A 55 -5.01 2.33 1.28
C ILE A 55 -6.51 2.12 1.36
N SER A 56 -6.95 0.95 1.83
CA SER A 56 -8.37 0.64 1.99
C SER A 56 -9.07 1.62 2.91
N TYR A 57 -8.45 2.00 4.03
CA TYR A 57 -9.02 3.03 4.91
C TYR A 57 -9.26 4.36 4.19
N ILE A 58 -8.31 4.84 3.39
CA ILE A 58 -8.44 6.11 2.65
C ILE A 58 -9.44 5.97 1.50
N GLU A 59 -9.46 4.82 0.82
CA GLU A 59 -10.45 4.50 -0.21
C GLU A 59 -11.86 4.53 0.39
N ASP A 60 -12.09 3.92 1.56
CA ASP A 60 -13.38 3.95 2.26
C ASP A 60 -13.80 5.39 2.65
N GLN A 61 -12.85 6.26 2.98
CA GLN A 61 -13.15 7.68 3.25
C GLN A 61 -13.52 8.46 1.99
N LEU A 62 -12.92 8.11 0.84
CA LEU A 62 -13.15 8.77 -0.45
C LEU A 62 -14.38 8.22 -1.18
N THR A 63 -14.70 6.94 -0.98
CA THR A 63 -15.83 6.22 -1.59
C THR A 63 -16.62 5.48 -0.51
N PRO A 64 -17.38 6.20 0.34
CA PRO A 64 -18.10 5.61 1.46
C PRO A 64 -19.24 4.63 1.08
N ASP A 65 -19.46 4.35 -0.21
CA ASP A 65 -20.72 3.77 -0.73
C ASP A 65 -20.51 2.54 -1.63
N ILE A 66 -19.56 1.66 -1.32
CA ILE A 66 -19.29 0.43 -2.14
C ILE A 66 -19.17 -0.87 -1.31
N ILE A 67 -19.33 -0.82 0.02
CA ILE A 67 -19.35 -2.00 0.88
C ILE A 67 -20.65 -2.00 1.72
N ALA A 68 -21.76 -2.40 1.08
CA ALA A 68 -23.04 -2.78 1.69
C ALA A 68 -23.46 -4.15 1.14
#